data_AF-A0A1X0R863-F1
#
_entry.id   AF-A0A1X0R863-F1
#
_cell.length_a   1.000
_cell.length_b   1.000
_cell.length_c   1.000
_cell.angle_alpha   90.00
_cell.angle_beta   90.00
_cell.angle_gamma   90.00
#
_symmetry.space_group_name_H-M   'P 1'
#
loop_
_entity.id
_entity.type
_entity.pdbx_description
1 polymer ?
#
loop_
_entity_poly.entity_id
_entity_poly.type
_entity_poly.pdbx_seq_one_letter_code
_entity_poly.pdbx_strand_id
1 'polypeptide(L)'
;MVIQQPSSQIKLTNVSVVRLRKGGKRFELACYKNKVMEWRSNVETDLDEVLQIHNVFTNVSKGQLASKEDLKKCFKTEEVDKVIQEILKKGELQVAEKERSNQLETLWKDIANIVTDNCVNPQTKRPYTVTMIEKAMQDLHLSVNPKRSAKSQALDVIKQLQEKQVLPIQRAQMRIRITLQQSKESKKLRESILPLLTSVEDEDAGSSEIELVALVDPGKYRTINDLLQNESKGKGQLEIMNLREKEEGDERF
;
A
#
# COMPACT_ATOMS: atom_id res chain seq x y z
N MET A 1 -36.30 -49.18 -0.65
CA MET A 1 -37.18 -48.16 -1.24
C MET A 1 -36.29 -47.00 -1.67
N VAL A 2 -36.15 -46.75 -2.97
CA VAL A 2 -35.30 -45.67 -3.48
C VAL A 2 -36.09 -44.37 -3.33
N ILE A 3 -35.63 -43.48 -2.45
CA ILE A 3 -36.27 -42.19 -2.23
C ILE A 3 -35.99 -41.32 -3.47
N GLN A 4 -37.00 -41.14 -4.34
CA GLN A 4 -36.97 -40.29 -5.54
C GLN A 4 -37.21 -38.80 -5.21
N GLN A 5 -36.72 -38.33 -4.06
CA GLN A 5 -36.70 -36.90 -3.75
C GLN A 5 -35.31 -36.38 -4.09
N PRO A 6 -35.19 -35.21 -4.75
CA PRO A 6 -33.88 -34.57 -4.90
C PRO A 6 -33.27 -34.44 -3.50
N SER A 7 -32.03 -34.90 -3.32
CA SER A 7 -31.35 -34.82 -2.03
C SER A 7 -31.47 -33.38 -1.52
N SER A 8 -31.99 -33.18 -0.32
CA SER A 8 -32.17 -31.88 0.34
C SER A 8 -30.84 -31.23 0.76
N GLN A 9 -29.81 -31.38 -0.06
CA GLN A 9 -28.49 -30.81 0.15
C GLN A 9 -28.46 -29.41 -0.45
N ILE A 10 -28.71 -28.41 0.40
CA ILE A 10 -28.52 -27.00 0.05
C ILE A 10 -27.01 -26.75 -0.04
N LYS A 11 -26.51 -26.55 -1.25
CA LYS A 11 -25.11 -26.15 -1.47
C LYS A 11 -25.02 -24.63 -1.39
N LEU A 12 -24.28 -24.16 -0.39
CA LEU A 12 -23.90 -22.77 -0.23
C LEU A 12 -22.86 -22.40 -1.30
N THR A 13 -23.30 -21.94 -2.47
CA THR A 13 -22.43 -21.69 -3.64
C THR A 13 -21.74 -20.31 -3.64
N ASN A 14 -22.15 -19.40 -2.77
CA ASN A 14 -21.67 -18.00 -2.78
C ASN A 14 -21.34 -17.46 -1.38
N VAL A 15 -20.55 -18.20 -0.60
CA VAL A 15 -20.27 -17.85 0.80
C VAL A 15 -18.78 -17.64 1.00
N SER A 16 -18.44 -16.57 1.72
CA SER A 16 -17.08 -16.37 2.23
C SER A 16 -16.95 -17.07 3.56
N VAL A 17 -15.90 -17.87 3.72
CA VAL A 17 -15.67 -18.63 4.95
C VAL A 17 -14.59 -17.95 5.77
N VAL A 18 -14.91 -17.57 7.01
CA VAL A 18 -13.90 -17.12 7.98
C VAL A 18 -13.56 -18.28 8.89
N ARG A 19 -12.29 -18.69 8.91
CA ARG A 19 -11.81 -19.83 9.69
C ARG A 19 -10.98 -19.39 10.89
N LEU A 20 -11.24 -19.94 12.06
CA LEU A 20 -10.39 -19.84 13.24
C LEU A 20 -10.07 -21.22 13.78
N ARG A 21 -8.78 -21.48 14.07
CA ARG A 21 -8.34 -22.69 14.76
C ARG A 21 -8.06 -22.36 16.22
N LYS A 22 -8.81 -22.93 17.15
CA LYS A 22 -8.68 -22.68 18.60
C LYS A 22 -8.95 -23.99 19.36
N GLY A 23 -8.12 -24.30 20.37
CA GLY A 23 -8.29 -25.50 21.19
C GLY A 23 -8.21 -26.82 20.41
N GLY A 24 -7.41 -26.88 19.34
CA GLY A 24 -7.29 -28.06 18.49
C GLY A 24 -8.44 -28.28 17.50
N LYS A 25 -9.55 -27.54 17.63
CA LYS A 25 -10.72 -27.60 16.74
C LYS A 25 -10.71 -26.45 15.73
N ARG A 26 -11.44 -26.65 14.63
CA ARG A 26 -11.66 -25.65 13.58
C ARG A 26 -13.07 -25.11 13.73
N PHE A 27 -13.19 -23.79 13.69
CA PHE A 27 -14.46 -23.08 13.68
C PHE A 27 -14.50 -22.23 12.42
N GLU A 28 -15.65 -22.23 11.76
CA GLU A 28 -15.90 -21.58 10.48
C GLU A 28 -17.21 -20.80 10.56
N LEU A 29 -17.22 -19.61 9.94
CA LEU A 29 -18.41 -18.77 9.79
C LEU A 29 -18.77 -18.64 8.31
N ALA A 30 -20.07 -18.61 8.04
CA ALA A 30 -20.64 -18.35 6.74
C ALA A 30 -21.00 -16.86 6.62
N CYS A 31 -20.16 -16.10 5.93
CA CYS A 31 -20.34 -14.66 5.73
C CYS A 31 -20.68 -14.33 4.27
N TYR A 32 -21.33 -13.19 4.06
CA TYR A 32 -21.44 -12.59 2.74
C TYR A 32 -20.06 -12.15 2.21
N LYS A 33 -19.90 -12.15 0.89
CA LYS A 33 -18.68 -11.67 0.21
C LYS A 33 -18.52 -10.16 0.44
N ASN A 34 -17.28 -9.69 0.56
CA ASN A 34 -16.89 -8.28 0.84
C ASN A 34 -17.26 -7.72 2.22
N LYS A 35 -18.37 -8.13 2.82
CA LYS A 35 -18.84 -7.69 4.15
C LYS A 35 -17.84 -7.94 5.28
N VAL A 36 -17.06 -9.02 5.18
CA VAL A 36 -16.01 -9.33 6.19
C VAL A 36 -14.91 -8.26 6.24
N MET A 37 -14.56 -7.66 5.09
CA MET A 37 -13.57 -6.57 5.07
C MET A 37 -14.15 -5.29 5.64
N GLU A 38 -15.41 -4.97 5.34
CA GLU A 38 -16.11 -3.80 5.88
C GLU A 38 -16.24 -3.87 7.40
N TRP A 39 -16.56 -5.06 7.93
CA TRP A 39 -16.55 -5.32 9.38
C TRP A 39 -15.19 -5.04 10.02
N ARG A 40 -14.09 -5.46 9.38
CA ARG A 40 -12.73 -5.20 9.88
C ARG A 40 -12.33 -3.74 9.82
N SER A 41 -12.85 -3.02 8.83
CA SER A 41 -12.70 -1.57 8.71
C SER A 41 -13.65 -0.79 9.63
N ASN A 42 -14.49 -1.48 10.42
CA ASN A 42 -15.53 -0.91 11.29
C ASN A 42 -16.55 -0.02 10.54
N VAL A 43 -16.80 -0.30 9.27
CA VAL A 43 -17.80 0.41 8.46
C VAL A 43 -19.21 -0.07 8.79
N GLU A 44 -19.36 -1.37 9.04
CA GLU A 44 -20.62 -2.00 9.45
C GLU A 44 -20.46 -2.65 10.81
N THR A 45 -21.45 -2.45 11.68
CA THR A 45 -21.48 -2.96 13.06
C THR A 45 -22.57 -3.97 13.33
N ASP A 46 -23.46 -4.22 12.36
CA ASP A 46 -24.50 -5.25 12.49
C ASP A 46 -23.97 -6.64 12.06
N LEU A 47 -24.18 -7.64 12.91
CA LEU A 47 -23.73 -9.01 12.67
C LEU A 47 -24.63 -9.72 11.65
N ASP A 48 -25.91 -9.37 11.60
CA ASP A 48 -26.88 -10.05 10.73
C ASP A 48 -26.70 -9.66 9.26
N GLU A 49 -26.11 -8.49 8.98
CA GLU A 49 -25.78 -8.07 7.62
C GLU A 49 -24.47 -8.73 7.11
N VAL A 50 -23.55 -9.04 8.02
CA VAL A 50 -22.26 -9.68 7.69
C VAL A 50 -22.41 -11.20 7.51
N LEU A 51 -23.26 -11.82 8.31
CA LEU A 51 -23.44 -13.26 8.36
C LEU A 51 -24.62 -13.71 7.51
N GLN A 52 -24.46 -14.83 6.80
CA GLN A 52 -25.61 -15.47 6.15
C GLN A 52 -26.45 -16.29 7.12
N ILE A 53 -25.77 -16.93 8.07
CA ILE A 53 -26.40 -17.76 9.08
C ILE A 53 -25.77 -17.40 10.41
N HIS A 54 -26.62 -17.03 11.36
CA HIS A 54 -26.24 -16.70 12.73
C HIS A 54 -25.92 -17.99 13.52
N ASN A 55 -24.89 -18.73 13.11
CA ASN A 55 -24.40 -19.93 13.80
C ASN A 55 -22.92 -20.20 13.46
N VAL A 56 -22.22 -20.86 14.40
CA VAL A 56 -20.82 -21.28 14.23
C VAL A 56 -20.78 -22.71 13.71
N PHE A 57 -20.00 -22.95 12.66
CA PHE A 57 -19.81 -24.27 12.06
C PHE A 57 -18.44 -24.83 12.39
N THR A 58 -18.32 -26.15 12.47
CA THR A 58 -17.02 -26.85 12.40
C THR A 58 -16.55 -26.94 10.94
N ASN A 59 -17.50 -27.07 10.02
CA ASN A 59 -17.27 -27.09 8.58
C ASN A 59 -18.48 -26.52 7.83
N VAL A 60 -18.31 -25.37 7.17
CA VAL A 60 -19.40 -24.69 6.44
C VAL A 60 -19.82 -25.49 5.20
N SER A 61 -18.88 -26.05 4.45
CA SER A 61 -19.17 -26.83 3.23
C SER A 61 -19.99 -28.09 3.50
N LYS A 62 -19.84 -28.68 4.68
CA LYS A 62 -20.59 -29.86 5.13
C LYS A 62 -21.81 -29.52 6.00
N GLY A 63 -22.02 -28.24 6.34
CA GLY A 63 -23.10 -27.81 7.23
C GLY A 63 -22.99 -28.36 8.66
N GLN A 64 -21.78 -28.73 9.11
CA GLN A 64 -21.58 -29.31 10.46
C GLN A 64 -21.52 -28.19 11.49
N LEU A 65 -22.51 -28.09 12.36
CA LEU A 65 -22.57 -27.12 13.46
C LEU A 65 -21.55 -27.43 14.55
N ALA A 66 -21.05 -26.39 15.23
CA ALA A 66 -20.22 -26.56 16.43
C ALA A 66 -21.11 -26.90 17.64
N SER A 67 -20.66 -27.84 18.48
CA SER A 67 -21.38 -28.18 19.72
C SER A 67 -21.19 -27.08 20.77
N LYS A 68 -22.21 -26.83 21.60
CA LYS A 68 -22.14 -25.83 22.69
C LYS A 68 -21.01 -26.13 23.68
N GLU A 69 -20.72 -27.40 23.92
CA GLU A 69 -19.61 -27.84 24.77
C GLU A 69 -18.25 -27.42 24.23
N ASP A 70 -18.07 -27.51 22.91
CA ASP A 70 -16.81 -27.16 22.24
C ASP A 70 -16.57 -25.66 22.24
N LEU A 71 -17.65 -24.89 22.07
CA LEU A 71 -17.62 -23.43 22.19
C LEU A 71 -17.22 -23.04 23.61
N LYS A 72 -17.82 -23.63 24.64
CA LYS A 72 -17.48 -23.37 26.04
C LYS A 72 -16.02 -23.73 26.37
N LYS A 73 -15.53 -24.89 25.89
CA LYS A 73 -14.14 -25.32 26.10
C LYS A 73 -13.12 -24.41 25.40
N CYS A 74 -13.39 -23.98 24.17
CA CYS A 74 -12.42 -23.24 23.36
C CYS A 74 -12.47 -21.72 23.59
N PHE A 75 -13.66 -21.16 23.80
CA PHE A 75 -13.90 -19.72 23.91
C PHE A 75 -14.21 -19.27 25.33
N LYS A 76 -14.41 -20.19 26.28
CA LYS A 76 -14.79 -19.90 27.68
C LYS A 76 -16.09 -19.09 27.79
N THR A 77 -16.91 -19.11 26.75
CA THR A 77 -18.15 -18.34 26.61
C THR A 77 -19.19 -19.22 25.93
N GLU A 78 -20.46 -19.12 26.36
CA GLU A 78 -21.59 -19.84 25.78
C GLU A 78 -22.38 -19.00 24.75
N GLU A 79 -22.23 -17.67 24.79
CA GLU A 79 -22.86 -16.77 23.84
C GLU A 79 -22.24 -16.88 22.45
N VAL A 80 -23.08 -17.17 21.47
CA VAL A 80 -22.71 -17.35 20.06
C VAL A 80 -22.17 -16.04 19.47
N ASP A 81 -22.80 -14.91 19.78
CA ASP A 81 -22.44 -13.57 19.28
C ASP A 81 -21.02 -13.16 19.65
N LYS A 82 -20.62 -13.38 20.91
CA LYS A 82 -19.25 -13.10 21.38
C LYS A 82 -18.23 -13.98 20.67
N VAL A 83 -18.58 -15.24 20.41
CA VAL A 83 -17.71 -16.16 19.67
C VAL A 83 -17.58 -15.72 18.21
N ILE A 84 -18.68 -15.34 17.57
CA ILE A 84 -18.70 -14.80 16.21
C ILE A 84 -17.79 -13.58 16.10
N GLN A 85 -17.92 -12.61 17.03
CA GLN A 85 -17.08 -11.41 17.04
C GLN A 85 -15.59 -11.75 17.19
N GLU A 86 -15.25 -12.73 18.03
CA GLU A 86 -13.86 -13.18 18.18
C GLU A 86 -13.34 -13.85 16.89
N ILE A 87 -14.16 -14.68 16.24
CA ILE A 87 -13.81 -15.34 14.98
C ILE A 87 -13.68 -14.32 13.84
N LEU A 88 -14.54 -13.30 13.75
CA LEU A 88 -14.42 -12.26 12.72
C LEU A 88 -13.12 -11.44 12.88
N LYS A 89 -12.74 -11.13 14.14
CA LYS A 89 -11.54 -10.35 14.46
C LYS A 89 -10.24 -11.15 14.28
N LYS A 90 -10.18 -12.38 14.79
CA LYS A 90 -8.94 -13.20 14.79
C LYS A 90 -8.86 -14.25 13.69
N GLY A 91 -9.99 -14.56 13.05
CA GLY A 91 -10.07 -15.59 12.02
C GLY A 91 -9.36 -15.17 10.74
N GLU A 92 -9.00 -16.16 9.94
CA GLU A 92 -8.48 -15.96 8.61
C GLU A 92 -9.63 -16.05 7.60
N LEU A 93 -9.77 -15.03 6.77
CA LEU A 93 -10.73 -15.03 5.67
C LEU A 93 -10.21 -15.97 4.58
N GLN A 94 -10.93 -17.05 4.31
CA GLN A 94 -10.66 -17.91 3.17
C GLN A 94 -11.25 -17.28 1.92
N VAL A 95 -10.44 -16.45 1.27
CA VAL A 95 -10.79 -15.81 0.00
C VAL A 95 -10.89 -16.88 -1.09
N ALA A 96 -11.91 -16.76 -1.94
CA ALA A 96 -12.03 -17.60 -3.14
C ALA A 96 -10.85 -17.34 -4.09
N GLU A 97 -10.48 -18.34 -4.89
CA GLU A 97 -9.33 -18.24 -5.80
C GLU A 97 -9.43 -17.06 -6.77
N LYS A 98 -10.61 -16.85 -7.36
CA LYS A 98 -10.90 -15.72 -8.27
C LYS A 98 -10.84 -14.35 -7.59
N GLU A 99 -11.19 -14.29 -6.31
CA GLU A 99 -11.12 -13.03 -5.56
C GLU A 99 -9.69 -12.73 -5.13
N ARG A 100 -8.92 -13.76 -4.76
CA ARG A 100 -7.48 -13.64 -4.52
C ARG A 100 -6.75 -13.16 -5.78
N SER A 101 -7.07 -13.69 -6.95
CA SER A 101 -6.44 -13.23 -8.21
C SER A 101 -6.77 -11.77 -8.50
N ASN A 102 -8.03 -11.35 -8.30
CA ASN A 102 -8.43 -9.95 -8.49
C ASN A 102 -7.72 -9.03 -7.51
N GLN A 103 -7.61 -9.40 -6.22
CA GLN A 103 -6.88 -8.61 -5.22
C GLN A 103 -5.39 -8.47 -5.59
N LEU A 104 -4.78 -9.54 -6.08
CA LEU A 104 -3.39 -9.51 -6.54
C LEU A 104 -3.24 -8.63 -7.78
N GLU A 105 -4.17 -8.70 -8.74
CA GLU A 105 -4.15 -7.88 -9.95
C GLU A 105 -4.38 -6.38 -9.64
N THR A 106 -5.31 -6.05 -8.75
CA THR A 106 -5.50 -4.67 -8.28
C THR A 106 -4.24 -4.16 -7.60
N LEU A 107 -3.66 -4.94 -6.68
CA LEU A 107 -2.47 -4.52 -5.97
C LEU A 107 -1.24 -4.43 -6.91
N TRP A 108 -1.19 -5.26 -7.93
CA TRP A 108 -0.19 -5.19 -9.00
C TRP A 108 -0.28 -3.88 -9.78
N LYS A 109 -1.50 -3.51 -10.22
CA LYS A 109 -1.77 -2.25 -10.91
C LYS A 109 -1.47 -1.05 -10.02
N ASP A 110 -1.84 -1.10 -8.75
CA ASP A 110 -1.55 -0.04 -7.78
C ASP A 110 -0.05 0.16 -7.60
N ILE A 111 0.72 -0.93 -7.50
CA ILE A 111 2.19 -0.85 -7.45
C ILE A 111 2.72 -0.23 -8.74
N ALA A 112 2.27 -0.68 -9.91
CA ALA A 112 2.73 -0.14 -11.19
C ALA A 112 2.44 1.36 -11.33
N ASN A 113 1.27 1.82 -10.90
CA ASN A 113 0.91 3.24 -10.86
C ASN A 113 1.84 4.03 -9.93
N ILE A 114 2.06 3.55 -8.71
CA ILE A 114 2.97 4.20 -7.75
C ILE A 114 4.39 4.26 -8.32
N VAL A 115 4.88 3.21 -8.97
CA VAL A 115 6.21 3.21 -9.59
C VAL A 115 6.26 4.20 -10.74
N THR A 116 5.20 4.29 -11.55
CA THR A 116 5.06 5.23 -12.67
C THR A 116 5.15 6.69 -12.19
N ASP A 117 4.40 7.04 -11.15
CA ASP A 117 4.40 8.40 -10.60
C ASP A 117 5.75 8.80 -10.00
N ASN A 118 6.53 7.82 -9.53
CA ASN A 118 7.80 8.06 -8.83
C ASN A 118 9.04 7.86 -9.71
N CYS A 119 8.92 7.35 -10.95
CA CYS A 119 10.07 6.98 -11.78
C CYS A 119 10.07 7.68 -13.13
N VAL A 120 11.25 8.13 -13.54
CA VAL A 120 11.52 8.76 -14.84
C VAL A 120 12.70 8.07 -15.50
N ASN A 121 12.77 8.20 -16.82
CA ASN A 121 13.95 7.78 -17.57
C ASN A 121 15.10 8.80 -17.33
N PRO A 122 16.30 8.35 -16.90
CA PRO A 122 17.42 9.25 -16.63
C PRO A 122 17.94 9.99 -17.89
N GLN A 123 17.74 9.44 -19.08
CA GLN A 123 18.22 10.04 -20.32
C GLN A 123 17.22 11.02 -20.93
N THR A 124 15.94 10.68 -20.92
CA THR A 124 14.89 11.50 -21.57
C THR A 124 14.10 12.35 -20.60
N LYS A 125 14.26 12.16 -19.29
CA LYS A 125 13.47 12.77 -18.20
C LYS A 125 11.95 12.53 -18.29
N ARG A 126 11.49 11.74 -19.27
CA ARG A 126 10.07 11.42 -19.46
C ARG A 126 9.61 10.33 -18.48
N PRO A 127 8.38 10.41 -17.97
CA PRO A 127 7.79 9.33 -17.18
C PRO A 127 7.54 8.10 -18.06
N TYR A 128 7.64 6.92 -17.45
CA TYR A 128 7.29 5.66 -18.11
C TYR A 128 5.76 5.49 -18.17
N THR A 129 5.26 4.69 -19.11
CA THR A 129 3.84 4.30 -19.07
C THR A 129 3.66 3.14 -18.11
N VAL A 130 2.47 3.05 -17.50
CA VAL A 130 2.10 1.95 -16.59
C VAL A 130 2.32 0.59 -17.24
N THR A 131 2.00 0.46 -18.53
CA THR A 131 2.17 -0.78 -19.32
C THR A 131 3.64 -1.21 -19.49
N MET A 132 4.59 -0.26 -19.56
CA MET A 132 6.01 -0.60 -19.63
C MET A 132 6.51 -1.14 -18.29
N ILE A 133 6.07 -0.53 -17.19
CA ILE A 133 6.41 -0.98 -15.84
C ILE A 133 5.76 -2.32 -15.53
N GLU A 134 4.52 -2.56 -15.95
CA GLU A 134 3.85 -3.86 -15.79
C GLU A 134 4.63 -5.00 -16.47
N LYS A 135 5.08 -4.77 -17.72
CA LYS A 135 5.93 -5.74 -18.44
C LYS A 135 7.24 -5.97 -17.70
N ALA A 136 7.90 -4.91 -17.26
CA ALA A 136 9.14 -5.01 -16.51
C ALA A 136 8.99 -5.80 -15.21
N MET A 137 7.88 -5.58 -14.49
CA MET A 137 7.55 -6.33 -13.28
C MET A 137 7.25 -7.81 -13.58
N GLN A 138 6.62 -8.12 -14.73
CA GLN A 138 6.38 -9.49 -15.18
C GLN A 138 7.68 -10.22 -15.51
N ASP A 139 8.60 -9.56 -16.22
CA ASP A 139 9.93 -10.09 -16.58
C ASP A 139 10.79 -10.37 -15.33
N LEU A 140 10.60 -9.56 -14.28
CA LEU A 140 11.25 -9.74 -12.99
C LEU A 140 10.69 -10.91 -12.16
N HIS A 141 9.55 -11.48 -12.55
CA HIS A 141 8.79 -12.48 -11.80
C HIS A 141 8.59 -12.08 -10.33
N LEU A 142 8.20 -10.82 -10.12
CA LEU A 142 8.07 -10.24 -8.79
C LEU A 142 6.93 -10.91 -8.00
N SER A 143 7.23 -11.35 -6.78
CA SER A 143 6.23 -11.93 -5.87
C SER A 143 5.61 -10.85 -5.01
N VAL A 144 4.35 -10.51 -5.29
CA VAL A 144 3.58 -9.48 -4.58
C VAL A 144 2.89 -10.06 -3.35
N ASN A 145 3.02 -9.37 -2.22
CA ASN A 145 2.51 -9.81 -0.92
C ASN A 145 1.27 -8.98 -0.50
N PRO A 146 0.05 -9.55 -0.40
CA PRO A 146 -1.15 -8.77 -0.09
C PRO A 146 -1.19 -8.22 1.35
N LYS A 147 -0.33 -8.72 2.25
CA LYS A 147 -0.26 -8.26 3.65
C LYS A 147 0.54 -6.96 3.82
N ARG A 148 1.40 -6.60 2.85
CA ARG A 148 2.27 -5.43 2.93
C ARG A 148 1.64 -4.29 2.14
N SER A 149 1.87 -3.04 2.54
CA SER A 149 1.34 -1.89 1.81
C SER A 149 1.94 -1.79 0.40
N ALA A 150 1.13 -1.33 -0.56
CA ALA A 150 1.57 -1.13 -1.96
C ALA A 150 2.78 -0.19 -2.05
N LYS A 151 2.83 0.87 -1.23
CA LYS A 151 3.95 1.82 -1.19
C LYS A 151 5.28 1.21 -0.75
N SER A 152 5.26 0.34 0.28
CA SER A 152 6.48 -0.36 0.70
C SER A 152 6.97 -1.31 -0.38
N GLN A 153 6.04 -2.00 -1.05
CA GLN A 153 6.39 -2.92 -2.13
C GLN A 153 6.92 -2.18 -3.36
N ALA A 154 6.33 -1.04 -3.71
CA ALA A 154 6.81 -0.20 -4.81
C ALA A 154 8.27 0.23 -4.64
N LEU A 155 8.70 0.57 -3.42
CA LEU A 155 10.11 0.90 -3.14
C LEU A 155 11.05 -0.30 -3.36
N ASP A 156 10.63 -1.49 -2.96
CA ASP A 156 11.40 -2.72 -3.16
C ASP A 156 11.46 -3.07 -4.67
N VAL A 157 10.35 -2.88 -5.39
CA VAL A 157 10.24 -3.07 -6.84
C VAL A 157 11.17 -2.11 -7.59
N ILE A 158 11.23 -0.84 -7.21
CA ILE A 158 12.14 0.16 -7.81
C ILE A 158 13.60 -0.27 -7.65
N LYS A 159 14.00 -0.75 -6.47
CA LYS A 159 15.38 -1.23 -6.25
C LYS A 159 15.71 -2.44 -7.14
N GLN A 160 14.80 -3.40 -7.22
CA GLN A 160 15.01 -4.60 -8.05
C GLN A 160 15.06 -4.28 -9.55
N LEU A 161 14.22 -3.34 -10.01
CA LEU A 161 14.24 -2.83 -11.38
C LEU A 161 15.56 -2.11 -11.69
N GLN A 162 16.12 -1.37 -10.74
CA GLN A 162 17.43 -0.72 -10.87
C GLN A 162 18.58 -1.73 -10.92
N GLU A 163 18.59 -2.71 -10.00
CA GLU A 163 19.67 -3.71 -9.89
C GLU A 163 19.77 -4.62 -11.13
N LYS A 164 18.64 -5.05 -11.68
CA LYS A 164 18.64 -5.94 -12.86
C LYS A 164 18.78 -5.19 -14.18
N GLN A 165 18.75 -3.85 -14.16
CA GLN A 165 18.98 -2.97 -15.29
C GLN A 165 18.14 -3.30 -16.55
N VAL A 166 16.97 -3.94 -16.37
CA VAL A 166 16.03 -4.28 -17.47
C VAL A 166 15.48 -3.00 -18.11
N LEU A 167 15.33 -1.94 -17.30
CA LEU A 167 14.98 -0.59 -17.73
C LEU A 167 15.82 0.44 -16.96
N PRO A 168 16.35 1.48 -17.61
CA PRO A 168 17.00 2.59 -16.92
C PRO A 168 15.94 3.41 -16.19
N ILE A 169 15.71 3.11 -14.92
CA ILE A 169 14.74 3.84 -14.08
C ILE A 169 15.48 4.65 -13.02
N GLN A 170 15.17 5.95 -12.94
CA GLN A 170 15.62 6.82 -11.86
C GLN A 170 14.41 7.35 -11.12
N ARG A 171 14.54 7.49 -9.80
CA ARG A 171 13.48 8.10 -9.00
C ARG A 171 13.36 9.58 -9.37
N ALA A 172 12.14 10.07 -9.53
CA ALA A 172 11.86 11.46 -9.81
C ALA A 172 12.45 12.36 -8.70
N GLN A 173 13.21 13.37 -9.12
CA GLN A 173 13.81 14.36 -8.24
C GLN A 173 12.82 15.50 -8.00
N MET A 174 12.84 16.07 -6.79
CA MET A 174 12.06 17.25 -6.44
C MET A 174 12.92 18.49 -6.65
N ARG A 175 12.36 19.54 -7.28
CA ARG A 175 12.93 20.89 -7.19
C ARG A 175 12.53 21.50 -5.86
N ILE A 176 13.52 21.86 -5.07
CA ILE A 176 13.33 22.67 -3.87
C ILE A 176 13.94 24.04 -4.09
N ARG A 177 13.22 25.08 -3.65
CA ARG A 177 13.76 26.42 -3.48
C ARG A 177 14.03 26.62 -1.99
N ILE A 178 15.26 26.96 -1.68
CA ILE A 178 15.69 27.28 -0.33
C ILE A 178 16.00 28.77 -0.31
N THR A 179 15.28 29.53 0.53
CA THR A 179 15.52 30.95 0.76
C THR A 179 16.17 31.12 2.13
N LEU A 180 17.35 31.72 2.17
CA LEU A 180 18.15 31.96 3.37
C LEU A 180 18.50 33.45 3.50
N GLN A 181 18.30 34.03 4.68
CA GLN A 181 18.84 35.37 4.98
C GLN A 181 20.37 35.31 5.11
N GLN A 182 21.08 36.31 4.59
CA GLN A 182 22.55 36.34 4.54
C GLN A 182 23.16 36.35 5.96
N SER A 183 23.69 35.21 6.43
CA SER A 183 24.44 35.08 7.68
C SER A 183 25.69 34.21 7.48
N LYS A 184 26.65 34.24 8.41
CA LYS A 184 27.85 33.38 8.39
C LYS A 184 27.50 31.88 8.41
N GLU A 185 26.31 31.54 8.88
CA GLU A 185 25.75 30.19 8.93
C GLU A 185 25.29 29.69 7.55
N SER A 186 24.91 30.59 6.63
CA SER A 186 24.43 30.24 5.28
C SER A 186 25.51 29.62 4.39
N LYS A 187 26.80 29.92 4.63
CA LYS A 187 27.94 29.31 3.92
C LYS A 187 28.26 27.89 4.40
N LYS A 188 28.08 27.61 5.69
CA LYS A 188 28.25 26.25 6.26
C LYS A 188 27.10 25.34 5.85
N LEU A 189 25.87 25.87 5.87
CA LEU A 189 24.69 25.19 5.34
C LEU A 189 24.88 24.84 3.86
N ARG A 190 25.44 25.74 3.05
CA ARG A 190 25.79 25.45 1.64
C ARG A 190 26.75 24.27 1.50
N GLU A 191 27.82 24.23 2.29
CA GLU A 191 28.80 23.12 2.26
C GLU A 191 28.20 21.78 2.73
N SER A 192 27.29 21.80 3.71
CA SER A 192 26.60 20.60 4.21
C SER A 192 25.48 20.12 3.28
N ILE A 193 24.85 21.03 2.53
CA ILE A 193 23.75 20.73 1.62
C ILE A 193 24.28 20.30 0.24
N LEU A 194 25.37 20.87 -0.25
CA LEU A 194 26.06 20.49 -1.50
C LEU A 194 26.20 18.97 -1.74
N PRO A 195 26.63 18.14 -0.77
CA PRO A 195 26.72 16.69 -0.95
C PRO A 195 25.36 15.95 -0.92
N LEU A 196 24.30 16.60 -0.45
CA LEU A 196 22.94 16.04 -0.36
C LEU A 196 22.09 16.37 -1.59
N LEU A 197 22.47 17.39 -2.37
CA LEU A 197 21.83 17.81 -3.62
C LEU A 197 22.32 16.95 -4.79
N THR A 198 21.44 16.70 -5.77
CA THR A 198 21.83 15.95 -6.98
C THR A 198 22.31 16.87 -8.10
N SER A 199 21.71 18.04 -8.23
CA SER A 199 22.19 19.13 -9.09
C SER A 199 21.66 20.47 -8.59
N VAL A 200 22.50 21.50 -8.64
CA VAL A 200 22.12 22.90 -8.36
C VAL A 200 21.83 23.54 -9.71
N GLU A 201 20.65 24.15 -9.85
CA GLU A 201 20.24 24.77 -11.12
C GLU A 201 20.43 26.28 -11.10
N ASP A 202 20.08 26.94 -10.01
CA ASP A 202 20.27 28.39 -9.86
C ASP A 202 20.71 28.76 -8.44
N GLU A 203 21.68 29.68 -8.36
CA GLU A 203 22.15 30.31 -7.13
C GLU A 203 22.07 31.83 -7.34
N ASP A 204 21.01 32.45 -6.82
CA ASP A 204 20.85 33.91 -6.83
C ASP A 204 21.24 34.47 -5.46
N ALA A 205 22.37 35.17 -5.43
CA ALA A 205 22.85 35.88 -4.26
C ALA A 205 22.39 37.35 -4.33
N GLY A 206 21.16 37.61 -3.90
CA GLY A 206 20.69 38.97 -3.65
C GLY A 206 21.45 39.61 -2.48
N SER A 207 21.40 40.94 -2.38
CA SER A 207 22.09 41.71 -1.34
C SER A 207 21.59 41.45 0.10
N SER A 208 20.43 40.78 0.27
CA SER A 208 19.83 40.47 1.57
C SER A 208 19.37 39.01 1.73
N GLU A 209 19.23 38.26 0.63
CA GLU A 209 18.65 36.91 0.59
C GLU A 209 19.41 36.05 -0.43
N ILE A 210 19.70 34.81 -0.04
CA ILE A 210 20.28 33.77 -0.90
C ILE A 210 19.14 32.84 -1.30
N GLU A 211 18.87 32.77 -2.60
CA GLU A 211 17.96 31.80 -3.19
C GLU A 211 18.77 30.67 -3.83
N LEU A 212 18.51 29.44 -3.41
CA LEU A 212 19.10 28.24 -3.98
C LEU A 212 17.99 27.36 -4.55
N VAL A 213 18.02 27.16 -5.87
CA VAL A 213 17.16 26.18 -6.54
C VAL A 213 17.97 24.93 -6.82
N ALA A 214 17.55 23.81 -6.24
CA ALA A 214 18.25 22.55 -6.40
C ALA A 214 17.31 21.34 -6.54
N LEU A 215 17.82 20.33 -7.24
CA LEU A 215 17.17 19.03 -7.43
C LEU A 215 17.60 18.06 -6.33
N VAL A 216 16.60 17.47 -5.66
CA VAL A 216 16.78 16.65 -4.45
C VAL A 216 15.94 15.38 -4.51
N ASP A 217 16.50 14.28 -4.03
CA ASP A 217 15.74 13.05 -3.83
C ASP A 217 14.70 13.22 -2.70
N PRO A 218 13.44 12.81 -2.88
CA PRO A 218 12.40 12.91 -1.84
C PRO A 218 12.77 12.30 -0.49
N GLY A 219 13.67 11.30 -0.47
CA GLY A 219 14.17 10.67 0.75
C GLY A 219 15.14 11.53 1.55
N LYS A 220 15.87 12.45 0.91
CA LYS A 220 16.85 13.35 1.54
C LYS A 220 16.22 14.68 1.96
N TYR A 221 15.02 14.99 1.46
CA TYR A 221 14.25 16.17 1.83
C TYR A 221 14.12 16.36 3.34
N ARG A 222 13.81 15.28 4.08
CA ARG A 222 13.64 15.34 5.55
C ARG A 222 14.93 15.73 6.25
N THR A 223 16.05 15.15 5.84
CA THR A 223 17.38 15.48 6.37
C THR A 223 17.77 16.92 6.07
N ILE A 224 17.44 17.42 4.87
CA ILE A 224 17.69 18.81 4.48
C ILE A 224 16.83 19.78 5.30
N ASN A 225 15.55 19.46 5.52
CA ASN A 225 14.66 20.27 6.36
C ASN A 225 15.13 20.32 7.82
N ASP A 226 15.52 19.17 8.39
CA ASP A 226 16.04 19.10 9.75
C ASP A 226 17.36 19.88 9.90
N LEU A 227 18.26 19.82 8.90
CA LEU A 227 19.49 20.62 8.87
C LEU A 227 19.20 22.13 8.77
N LEU A 228 18.25 22.53 7.91
CA LEU A 228 17.84 23.92 7.76
C LEU A 228 17.19 24.46 9.04
N GLN A 229 16.36 23.68 9.73
CA GLN A 229 15.75 24.11 10.99
C GLN A 229 16.77 24.23 12.12
N ASN A 230 17.68 23.25 12.24
CA ASN A 230 18.69 23.22 13.30
C ASN A 230 19.77 24.30 13.13
N GLU A 231 20.28 24.50 11.92
CA GLU A 231 21.38 25.45 11.68
C GLU A 231 20.89 26.88 11.37
N SER A 232 19.67 27.08 10.84
CA SER A 232 19.15 28.44 10.54
C SER A 232 18.29 29.06 11.65
N LYS A 233 18.09 28.37 12.79
CA LYS A 233 17.17 28.80 13.87
C LYS A 233 15.80 29.25 13.36
N GLY A 234 15.26 28.55 12.36
CA GLY A 234 13.94 28.83 11.77
C GLY A 234 13.87 30.04 10.82
N LYS A 235 15.00 30.54 10.31
CA LYS A 235 15.05 31.63 9.32
C LYS A 235 15.14 31.16 7.86
N GLY A 236 15.34 29.87 7.62
CA GLY A 236 15.31 29.28 6.29
C GLY A 236 13.89 28.93 5.88
N GLN A 237 13.43 29.46 4.74
CA GLN A 237 12.20 29.00 4.10
C GLN A 237 12.55 27.96 3.05
N LEU A 238 11.85 26.82 3.10
CA LEU A 238 11.98 25.77 2.10
C LEU A 238 10.64 25.64 1.38
N GLU A 239 10.63 26.02 0.12
CA GLU A 239 9.48 25.90 -0.77
C GLU A 239 9.71 24.73 -1.72
N ILE A 240 8.73 23.84 -1.81
CA ILE A 240 8.71 22.81 -2.84
C ILE A 240 8.18 23.46 -4.10
N MET A 241 9.02 23.54 -5.14
CA MET A 241 8.53 23.91 -6.46
C MET A 241 7.95 22.66 -7.12
N ASN A 242 6.66 22.70 -7.40
CA ASN A 242 6.01 21.63 -8.15
C ASN A 242 6.63 21.58 -9.55
N LEU A 243 7.10 20.39 -9.94
CA LEU A 243 7.38 20.07 -11.32
C LEU A 243 6.05 20.07 -12.09
N ARG A 244 5.61 21.25 -12.53
CA ARG A 244 4.86 21.37 -13.78
C ARG A 244 5.86 21.70 -14.87
N GLU A 245 6.75 20.77 -15.18
CA GLU A 245 7.31 20.73 -16.53
C GLU A 245 6.18 20.27 -17.46
N LYS A 246 5.30 21.22 -17.81
CA LYS A 246 5.01 21.38 -19.23
C LYS A 246 6.33 21.88 -19.81
N GLU A 247 7.20 20.95 -20.20
CA GLU A 247 8.08 21.26 -21.32
C GLU A 247 7.12 21.57 -22.47
N GLU A 248 6.95 22.87 -22.76
CA GLU A 248 6.45 23.37 -24.03
C GLU A 248 7.41 22.87 -25.10
N GLY A 249 7.21 21.63 -25.52
CA GLY A 249 7.84 21.03 -26.67
C GLY A 249 6.91 21.16 -27.87
N ASP A 250 7.21 22.13 -28.72
CA ASP A 250 6.90 22.17 -30.16
C ASP A 250 5.42 22.12 -30.58
N GLU A 251 4.77 23.29 -30.56
CA GLU A 251 3.99 23.69 -31.72
C GLU A 251 4.96 23.96 -32.88
N ARG A 252 5.30 22.91 -33.64
CA ARG A 252 5.71 23.04 -35.05
C ARG A 252 5.58 21.71 -35.78
N PHE A 253 4.58 21.72 -36.67
CA PHE A 253 4.21 20.79 -37.75
C PHE A 253 3.29 19.62 -37.39
#